data_AF-A0A9Q5G7B6-F1
#
_entry.id   AF-A0A9Q5G7B6-F1
#
_cell.length_a   1.000
_cell.length_b   1.000
_cell.length_c   1.000
_cell.angle_alpha   90.00
_cell.angle_beta   90.00
_cell.angle_gamma   90.00
#
_symmetry.space_group_name_H-M   'P 1'
#
loop_
_entity.id
_entity.type
_entity.pdbx_description
1 polymer ?
#
loop_
_entity_poly.entity_id
_entity_poly.type
_entity_poly.pdbx_seq_one_letter_code
_entity_poly.pdbx_strand_id
1 'polypeptide(L)'
;MYIFAVVQAIFMMAQLAVLLDASSRVFAGDVADKYMPKWLTGKKDKTGRPVHSYTLTCGLALFLLLLTGTLPNINSIYNWLLNINGIISPYKTCWVFFAFVMLRMHQDKFHSDYVFIKNKTGALIFTFICVTLGFIPQEAEATFGSAAFNHQLIMNIITVIVLFGLGFLLPWLRKREEKREMNM
;
A
#
# COMPACT_ATOMS: atom_id res chain seq x y z
N MET A 1 -10.26 25.89 -22.95
CA MET A 1 -9.67 24.52 -22.90
C MET A 1 -8.18 24.51 -22.57
N TYR A 2 -7.32 25.32 -23.21
CA TYR A 2 -5.88 25.32 -22.92
C TYR A 2 -5.52 25.68 -21.48
N ILE A 3 -6.16 26.71 -20.89
CA ILE A 3 -5.94 27.08 -19.48
C ILE A 3 -6.34 25.93 -18.54
N PHE A 4 -7.46 25.25 -18.81
CA PHE A 4 -7.90 24.09 -18.03
C PHE A 4 -6.89 22.93 -18.13
N ALA A 5 -6.37 22.64 -19.32
CA ALA A 5 -5.36 21.60 -19.51
C ALA A 5 -4.07 21.89 -18.73
N VAL A 6 -3.61 23.15 -18.73
CA VAL A 6 -2.42 23.56 -17.98
C VAL A 6 -2.64 23.45 -16.47
N VAL A 7 -3.78 23.92 -15.97
CA VAL A 7 -4.12 23.81 -14.54
C VAL A 7 -4.24 22.34 -14.12
N GLN A 8 -4.90 21.51 -14.94
CA GLN A 8 -5.03 20.07 -14.68
C GLN A 8 -3.67 19.37 -14.68
N ALA A 9 -2.77 19.72 -15.61
CA ALA A 9 -1.42 19.16 -15.66
C ALA A 9 -0.61 19.53 -14.40
N ILE A 10 -0.67 20.80 -13.97
CA ILE A 10 -0.02 21.26 -12.74
C ILE A 10 -0.58 20.52 -11.52
N PHE A 11 -1.90 20.36 -11.45
CA PHE A 11 -2.56 19.63 -10.37
C PHE A 11 -2.11 18.16 -10.31
N MET A 12 -2.07 17.45 -11.45
CA MET A 12 -1.60 16.07 -11.50
C MET A 12 -0.13 15.93 -11.10
N MET A 13 0.74 16.87 -11.51
CA MET A 13 2.15 16.89 -11.10
C MET A 13 2.30 17.13 -9.59
N ALA A 14 1.55 18.07 -9.02
CA ALA A 14 1.56 18.33 -7.58
C ALA A 14 1.07 17.12 -6.79
N GLN A 15 -0.02 16.47 -7.24
CA GLN A 15 -0.55 15.27 -6.60
C GLN A 15 0.48 14.13 -6.63
N LEU A 16 1.19 13.93 -7.75
CA LEU A 16 2.25 12.92 -7.85
C LEU A 16 3.40 13.20 -6.87
N ALA A 17 3.84 14.46 -6.76
CA ALA A 17 4.90 14.84 -5.83
C ALA A 17 4.50 14.57 -4.36
N VAL A 18 3.27 14.89 -3.97
CA VAL A 18 2.76 14.64 -2.62
C VAL A 18 2.64 13.14 -2.34
N LEU A 19 2.12 12.35 -3.28
CA LEU A 19 2.00 10.89 -3.10
C LEU A 19 3.35 10.19 -2.96
N LEU A 20 4.35 10.64 -3.72
CA LEU A 20 5.71 10.12 -3.69
C LEU A 20 6.39 10.43 -2.34
N ASP A 21 6.24 11.65 -1.83
CA ASP A 21 6.78 12.03 -0.52
C ASP A 21 6.08 11.29 0.62
N ALA A 22 4.75 11.23 0.61
CA ALA A 22 3.96 10.52 1.61
C ALA A 22 4.32 9.03 1.69
N SER A 23 4.38 8.34 0.54
CA SER A 23 4.70 6.91 0.49
C SER A 23 6.10 6.63 1.03
N SER A 24 7.08 7.45 0.64
CA SER A 24 8.47 7.29 1.06
C SER A 24 8.66 7.49 2.57
N ARG A 25 7.91 8.43 3.17
CA ARG A 25 7.90 8.65 4.62
C ARG A 25 7.21 7.53 5.38
N VAL A 26 6.13 6.94 4.85
CA VAL A 26 5.48 5.78 5.46
C VAL A 26 6.47 4.61 5.58
N PHE A 27 7.30 4.37 4.56
CA PHE A 27 8.36 3.35 4.62
C PHE A 27 9.50 3.67 5.58
N ALA A 28 9.71 4.94 5.91
CA ALA A 28 10.76 5.41 6.81
C ALA A 28 10.24 5.87 8.18
N GLY A 29 9.00 5.56 8.52
CA GLY A 29 8.38 5.95 9.79
C GLY A 29 8.96 5.21 10.99
N ASP A 30 8.50 5.57 12.19
CA ASP A 30 9.09 5.15 13.47
C ASP A 30 9.07 3.62 13.71
N VAL A 31 8.18 2.89 13.03
CA VAL A 31 8.12 1.42 13.08
C VAL A 31 9.03 0.73 12.06
N ALA A 32 9.59 1.48 11.10
CA ALA A 32 10.44 0.95 10.06
C ALA A 32 11.75 0.39 10.62
N ASP A 33 12.34 0.99 11.67
CA ASP A 33 13.60 0.52 12.24
C ASP A 33 13.54 -0.93 12.78
N LYS A 34 12.34 -1.40 13.11
CA LYS A 34 12.07 -2.78 13.59
C LYS A 34 11.71 -3.76 12.47
N TYR A 35 11.05 -3.30 11.41
CA TYR A 35 10.49 -4.18 10.36
C TYR A 35 11.11 -3.97 8.98
N MET A 36 12.08 -3.08 8.84
CA MET A 36 12.70 -2.71 7.59
C MET A 36 14.21 -2.88 7.69
N PRO A 37 14.90 -3.42 6.65
CA PRO A 37 16.35 -3.59 6.67
C PRO A 37 17.07 -2.25 6.87
N LYS A 38 18.18 -2.27 7.60
CA LYS A 38 18.93 -1.05 7.95
C LYS A 38 19.43 -0.28 6.73
N TRP A 39 19.61 -0.94 5.58
CA TRP A 39 19.95 -0.26 4.34
C TRP A 39 18.81 0.67 3.85
N LEU A 40 17.54 0.38 4.15
CA LEU A 40 16.42 1.23 3.75
C LEU A 40 16.18 2.40 4.71
N THR A 41 16.40 2.21 6.03
CA THR A 41 16.15 3.23 7.06
C THR A 41 17.40 4.00 7.49
N GLY A 42 18.60 3.45 7.26
CA GLY A 42 19.85 3.91 7.87
C GLY A 42 20.58 5.05 7.17
N LYS A 43 20.36 5.30 5.86
CA LYS A 43 20.92 6.49 5.20
C LYS A 43 19.87 7.58 5.07
N LYS A 44 19.84 8.44 6.09
CA LYS A 44 19.18 9.74 6.02
C LYS A 44 20.18 10.74 5.44
N ASP A 45 19.77 11.50 4.42
CA ASP A 45 20.60 12.58 3.85
C ASP A 45 20.78 13.71 4.89
N LYS A 46 21.63 14.70 4.60
CA LYS A 46 21.88 15.91 5.42
C LYS A 46 20.60 16.69 5.80
N THR A 47 19.51 16.44 5.07
CA THR A 47 18.17 17.03 5.27
C THR A 47 17.20 16.12 6.03
N GLY A 48 17.66 14.97 6.56
CA GLY A 48 16.84 14.00 7.29
C GLY A 48 15.95 13.12 6.41
N ARG A 49 16.08 13.20 5.08
CA ARG A 49 15.21 12.50 4.12
C ARG A 49 15.68 11.05 3.87
N PRO A 50 14.78 10.06 3.82
CA PRO A 50 15.11 8.65 3.60
C PRO A 50 15.32 8.36 2.11
N VAL A 51 16.53 8.56 1.60
CA VAL A 51 16.86 8.46 0.16
C VAL A 51 16.53 7.07 -0.40
N HIS A 52 16.76 6.01 0.38
CA HIS A 52 16.53 4.65 -0.07
C HIS A 52 15.03 4.28 -0.20
N SER A 53 14.15 4.88 0.61
CA SER A 53 12.69 4.73 0.43
C SER A 53 12.22 5.29 -0.92
N TYR A 54 12.78 6.42 -1.37
CA TYR A 54 12.45 6.97 -2.68
C TYR A 54 12.90 6.04 -3.81
N THR A 55 14.09 5.45 -3.69
CA THR A 55 14.58 4.47 -4.69
C THR A 55 13.74 3.20 -4.73
N LEU A 56 13.27 2.70 -3.59
CA LEU A 56 12.36 1.56 -3.53
C LEU A 56 11.01 1.88 -4.18
N THR A 57 10.43 3.05 -3.86
CA THR A 57 9.16 3.49 -4.43
C THR A 57 9.27 3.67 -5.95
N CYS A 58 10.36 4.28 -6.42
CA CYS A 58 10.63 4.44 -7.84
C CYS A 58 10.85 3.07 -8.53
N GLY A 59 11.56 2.15 -7.90
CA GLY A 59 11.76 0.79 -8.41
C GLY A 59 10.46 0.00 -8.54
N LEU A 60 9.57 0.11 -7.55
CA LEU A 60 8.24 -0.50 -7.60
C LEU A 60 7.37 0.14 -8.70
N ALA A 61 7.40 1.47 -8.83
CA ALA A 61 6.68 2.17 -9.89
C ALA A 61 7.21 1.78 -11.29
N LEU A 62 8.54 1.67 -11.44
CA LEU A 62 9.18 1.22 -12.67
C LEU A 62 8.80 -0.22 -12.99
N PHE A 63 8.80 -1.12 -12.00
CA PHE A 63 8.36 -2.50 -12.18
C PHE A 63 6.92 -2.57 -12.68
N LEU A 64 6.00 -1.82 -12.07
CA LEU A 64 4.61 -1.74 -12.53
C LEU A 64 4.51 -1.18 -13.95
N LEU A 65 5.32 -0.17 -14.29
CA LEU A 65 5.35 0.42 -15.63
C LEU A 65 5.91 -0.54 -16.70
N LEU A 66 6.92 -1.33 -16.37
CA LEU A 66 7.41 -2.38 -17.27
C LEU A 66 6.36 -3.47 -17.48
N LEU A 67 5.62 -3.81 -16.43
CA LEU A 67 4.54 -4.79 -16.51
C LEU A 67 3.39 -4.27 -17.38
N THR A 68 3.00 -3.01 -17.24
CA THR A 68 1.98 -2.39 -18.12
C THR A 68 2.42 -2.24 -19.56
N GLY A 69 3.73 -2.12 -19.83
CA GLY A 69 4.28 -2.11 -21.18
C GLY A 69 4.03 -3.38 -22.01
N THR A 70 3.61 -4.47 -21.38
CA THR A 70 3.19 -5.71 -22.06
C THR A 70 1.76 -5.66 -22.60
N LEU A 71 0.97 -4.64 -22.24
CA LEU A 71 -0.41 -4.50 -22.70
C LEU A 71 -0.49 -3.73 -24.03
N PRO A 72 -1.36 -4.17 -24.95
CA PRO A 72 -1.42 -3.63 -26.31
C PRO A 72 -2.11 -2.26 -26.44
N ASN A 73 -2.80 -1.76 -25.40
CA ASN A 73 -3.56 -0.52 -25.47
C ASN A 73 -3.52 0.25 -24.14
N ILE A 74 -3.46 1.59 -24.23
CA ILE A 74 -3.48 2.52 -23.09
C ILE A 74 -4.73 2.34 -22.23
N ASN A 75 -5.90 2.10 -22.83
CA ASN A 75 -7.13 1.84 -22.09
C ASN A 75 -7.03 0.54 -21.28
N SER A 76 -6.40 -0.50 -21.84
CA SER A 76 -6.17 -1.75 -21.13
C SER A 76 -5.20 -1.56 -19.96
N ILE A 77 -4.18 -0.71 -20.13
CA ILE A 77 -3.24 -0.34 -19.05
C ILE A 77 -3.99 0.38 -17.92
N TYR A 78 -4.80 1.37 -18.27
CA TYR A 78 -5.57 2.14 -17.30
C TYR A 78 -6.56 1.25 -16.54
N ASN A 79 -7.32 0.42 -17.24
CA ASN A 79 -8.27 -0.51 -16.63
C ASN A 79 -7.57 -1.53 -15.73
N TRP A 80 -6.37 -1.99 -16.10
CA TRP A 80 -5.58 -2.87 -15.26
C TRP A 80 -5.07 -2.18 -14.00
N LEU A 81 -4.56 -0.95 -14.11
CA LEU A 81 -4.16 -0.14 -12.95
C LEU A 81 -5.34 0.14 -12.01
N LEU A 82 -6.52 0.43 -12.57
CA LEU A 82 -7.76 0.58 -11.81
C LEU A 82 -8.14 -0.72 -11.10
N ASN A 83 -8.07 -1.85 -11.78
CA ASN A 83 -8.37 -3.15 -11.21
C ASN A 83 -7.43 -3.49 -10.04
N ILE A 84 -6.13 -3.24 -10.19
CA ILE A 84 -5.15 -3.40 -9.11
C ILE A 84 -5.44 -2.49 -7.94
N ASN A 85 -5.76 -1.22 -8.19
CA ASN A 85 -6.14 -0.31 -7.10
C ASN A 85 -7.41 -0.82 -6.40
N GLY A 86 -8.39 -1.29 -7.16
CA GLY A 86 -9.60 -1.94 -6.68
C GLY A 86 -9.37 -3.20 -5.87
N ILE A 87 -8.22 -3.89 -6.02
CA ILE A 87 -7.83 -5.04 -5.18
C ILE A 87 -7.05 -4.59 -3.93
N ILE A 88 -6.04 -3.74 -4.12
CA ILE A 88 -5.12 -3.33 -3.04
C ILE A 88 -5.82 -2.43 -2.01
N SER A 89 -6.66 -1.50 -2.47
CA SER A 89 -7.30 -0.51 -1.58
C SER A 89 -8.33 -1.12 -0.62
N PRO A 90 -9.15 -2.11 -1.00
CA PRO A 90 -9.96 -2.83 -0.02
C PRO A 90 -9.09 -3.67 0.92
N TYR A 91 -8.07 -4.36 0.41
CA TYR A 91 -7.24 -5.24 1.24
C TYR A 91 -6.50 -4.47 2.35
N LYS A 92 -5.88 -3.33 2.04
CA LYS A 92 -5.21 -2.50 3.06
C LYS A 92 -6.19 -2.08 4.16
N THR A 93 -7.43 -1.76 3.76
CA THR A 93 -8.49 -1.32 4.66
C THR A 93 -8.97 -2.48 5.54
N CYS A 94 -9.09 -3.69 5.00
CA CYS A 94 -9.38 -4.91 5.75
C CYS A 94 -8.33 -5.16 6.84
N TRP A 95 -7.05 -4.95 6.53
CA TRP A 95 -5.97 -5.11 7.51
C TRP A 95 -6.05 -4.09 8.64
N VAL A 96 -6.38 -2.83 8.33
CA VAL A 96 -6.62 -1.77 9.33
C VAL A 96 -7.79 -2.13 10.23
N PHE A 97 -8.90 -2.61 9.67
CA PHE A 97 -10.05 -3.05 10.46
C PHE A 97 -9.73 -4.27 11.31
N PHE A 98 -9.00 -5.26 10.78
CA PHE A 98 -8.53 -6.40 11.54
C PHE A 98 -7.66 -5.97 12.73
N ALA A 99 -6.70 -5.07 12.50
CA ALA A 99 -5.87 -4.51 13.56
C ALA A 99 -6.72 -3.77 14.62
N PHE A 100 -7.74 -3.02 14.19
CA PHE A 100 -8.66 -2.34 15.09
C PHE A 100 -9.49 -3.33 15.94
N VAL A 101 -10.04 -4.39 15.34
CA VAL A 101 -10.78 -5.44 16.05
C VAL A 101 -9.86 -6.15 17.07
N MET A 102 -8.65 -6.53 16.66
CA MET A 102 -7.67 -7.17 17.53
C MET A 102 -7.28 -6.28 18.72
N LEU A 103 -7.05 -4.99 18.50
CA LEU A 103 -6.78 -4.02 19.56
C LEU A 103 -7.97 -3.91 20.51
N ARG A 104 -9.21 -3.92 19.98
CA ARG A 104 -10.44 -3.86 20.79
C ARG A 104 -10.71 -5.14 21.60
N MET A 105 -10.37 -6.31 21.06
CA MET A 105 -10.45 -7.58 21.79
C MET A 105 -9.40 -7.67 22.91
N HIS A 106 -8.24 -7.04 22.73
CA HIS A 106 -7.13 -7.02 23.70
C HIS A 106 -6.97 -5.69 24.44
N GLN A 107 -8.08 -4.95 24.67
CA GLN A 107 -8.07 -3.69 25.42
C GLN A 107 -7.48 -3.81 26.83
N ASP A 108 -7.46 -5.00 27.41
CA ASP A 108 -6.93 -5.24 28.75
C ASP A 108 -5.38 -5.23 28.77
N LYS A 109 -4.72 -5.29 27.60
CA LYS A 109 -3.24 -5.25 27.46
C LYS A 109 -2.70 -3.95 26.86
N PHE A 110 -3.53 -3.14 26.19
CA PHE A 110 -3.10 -1.93 25.49
C PHE A 110 -3.93 -0.73 25.96
N HIS A 111 -3.30 0.19 26.68
CA HIS A 111 -3.94 1.44 27.09
C HIS A 111 -3.98 2.38 25.88
N SER A 112 -5.19 2.72 25.42
CA SER A 112 -5.39 3.61 24.27
C SER A 112 -5.76 4.99 24.80
N ASP A 113 -4.89 5.99 24.59
CA ASP A 113 -5.13 7.39 25.05
C ASP A 113 -6.39 8.02 24.44
N TYR A 114 -6.82 7.51 23.29
CA TYR A 114 -8.05 7.93 22.63
C TYR A 114 -8.97 6.74 22.35
N VAL A 115 -10.17 6.78 22.92
CA VAL A 115 -11.22 5.77 22.76
C VAL A 115 -12.46 6.45 22.18
N PHE A 116 -12.65 6.35 20.87
CA PHE A 116 -13.77 6.98 20.16
C PHE A 116 -15.14 6.44 20.62
N ILE A 117 -15.27 5.13 20.84
CA ILE A 117 -16.46 4.49 21.40
C ILE A 117 -16.08 3.75 22.68
N LYS A 118 -16.64 4.18 23.82
CA LYS A 118 -16.43 3.58 25.15
C LYS A 118 -17.05 2.18 25.29
N ASN A 119 -18.08 1.86 24.49
CA ASN A 119 -18.76 0.56 24.51
C ASN A 119 -18.08 -0.45 23.57
N LYS A 120 -17.61 -1.58 24.11
CA LYS A 120 -16.96 -2.67 23.35
C LYS A 120 -17.86 -3.22 22.23
N THR A 121 -19.14 -3.41 22.50
CA THR A 121 -20.10 -3.98 21.54
C THR A 121 -20.47 -2.98 20.43
N GLY A 122 -20.65 -1.70 20.79
CA GLY A 122 -20.94 -0.64 19.82
C GLY A 122 -19.77 -0.38 18.87
N ALA A 123 -18.53 -0.49 19.36
CA ALA A 123 -17.35 -0.39 18.52
C ALA A 123 -17.27 -1.54 17.51
N LEU A 124 -17.56 -2.78 17.94
CA LEU A 124 -17.55 -3.95 17.04
C LEU A 124 -18.66 -3.88 15.97
N ILE A 125 -19.86 -3.43 16.32
CA ILE A 125 -20.96 -3.24 15.37
C ILE A 125 -20.61 -2.14 14.36
N PHE A 126 -20.05 -1.01 14.83
CA PHE A 126 -19.59 0.06 13.95
C PHE A 126 -18.47 -0.42 13.02
N THR A 127 -17.49 -1.16 13.53
CA THR A 127 -16.45 -1.78 12.71
C THR A 127 -17.03 -2.75 11.69
N PHE A 128 -18.04 -3.55 12.07
CA PHE A 128 -18.71 -4.45 11.14
C PHE A 128 -19.39 -3.68 10.01
N ILE A 129 -20.09 -2.58 10.31
CA ILE A 129 -20.69 -1.69 9.30
C ILE A 129 -19.62 -1.03 8.41
N CYS A 130 -18.52 -0.55 8.99
CA CYS A 130 -17.44 0.05 8.21
C CYS A 130 -16.69 -0.97 7.35
N VAL A 131 -16.55 -2.20 7.83
CA VAL A 131 -15.97 -3.32 7.07
C VAL A 131 -16.90 -3.66 5.91
N THR A 132 -18.21 -3.84 6.13
CA THR A 132 -19.16 -4.14 5.05
C THR A 132 -19.20 -3.03 4.01
N LEU A 133 -19.18 -1.76 4.43
CA LEU A 133 -19.10 -0.61 3.51
C LEU A 133 -17.76 -0.54 2.75
N GLY A 134 -16.64 -0.87 3.40
CA GLY A 134 -15.32 -0.90 2.77
C GLY A 134 -15.11 -2.09 1.82
N PHE A 135 -15.93 -3.13 1.95
CA PHE A 135 -15.96 -4.29 1.06
C PHE A 135 -16.85 -4.10 -0.17
N ILE A 136 -17.69 -3.06 -0.23
CA ILE A 136 -18.45 -2.75 -1.45
C ILE A 136 -17.43 -2.33 -2.52
N PRO A 137 -17.19 -3.14 -3.56
CA PRO A 137 -16.26 -2.74 -4.61
C PRO A 137 -16.86 -1.52 -5.32
N GLN A 138 -16.16 -0.39 -5.26
CA GLN A 138 -16.57 0.83 -5.96
C GLN A 138 -16.42 0.71 -7.48
N GLU A 139 -15.62 -0.26 -7.95
CA GLU A 139 -15.26 -0.45 -9.35
C GLU A 139 -15.82 -1.80 -9.85
N ALA A 140 -17.13 -1.84 -10.08
CA ALA A 140 -17.84 -2.98 -10.67
C ALA A 140 -17.70 -3.00 -12.20
N GLU A 141 -16.49 -3.08 -12.72
CA GLU A 141 -16.26 -3.31 -14.16
C GLU A 141 -15.21 -4.39 -14.38
N ALA A 142 -15.66 -5.64 -14.36
CA ALA A 142 -14.93 -6.74 -14.97
C ALA A 142 -15.94 -7.67 -15.65
N THR A 143 -16.19 -7.40 -16.93
CA THR A 143 -16.91 -8.32 -17.82
C THR A 143 -16.13 -9.64 -17.89
N PHE A 144 -16.71 -10.70 -17.35
CA PHE A 144 -16.10 -12.02 -17.28
C PHE A 144 -15.94 -12.65 -18.67
N GLY A 145 -14.73 -13.14 -19.00
CA GLY A 145 -14.57 -14.20 -20.01
C GLY A 145 -13.77 -13.93 -21.30
N SER A 146 -12.98 -12.85 -21.42
CA SER A 146 -12.11 -12.65 -22.61
C SER A 146 -10.66 -13.13 -22.41
N ALA A 147 -9.93 -13.44 -23.49
CA ALA A 147 -8.51 -13.81 -23.41
C ALA A 147 -7.64 -12.68 -22.78
N ALA A 148 -8.04 -11.42 -22.94
CA ALA A 148 -7.41 -10.28 -22.28
C ALA A 148 -7.67 -10.28 -20.75
N PHE A 149 -8.83 -10.77 -20.31
CA PHE A 149 -9.14 -10.97 -18.89
C PHE A 149 -8.23 -12.03 -18.27
N ASN A 150 -7.98 -13.15 -18.95
CA ASN A 150 -7.06 -14.16 -18.43
C ASN A 150 -5.62 -13.64 -18.29
N HIS A 151 -5.14 -12.84 -19.25
CA HIS A 151 -3.82 -12.22 -19.16
C HIS A 151 -3.74 -11.17 -18.04
N GLN A 152 -4.76 -10.31 -17.91
CA GLN A 152 -4.86 -9.34 -16.82
C GLN A 152 -4.96 -10.02 -15.45
N LEU A 153 -5.69 -11.13 -15.34
CA LEU A 153 -5.85 -11.90 -14.11
C LEU A 153 -4.52 -12.55 -13.68
N ILE A 154 -3.76 -13.14 -14.61
CA ILE A 154 -2.43 -13.67 -14.33
C ILE A 154 -1.50 -12.56 -13.85
N MET A 155 -1.49 -11.41 -14.52
CA MET A 155 -0.68 -10.26 -14.13
C MET A 155 -1.06 -9.74 -12.75
N ASN A 156 -2.36 -9.63 -12.44
CA ASN A 156 -2.84 -9.25 -11.12
C ASN A 156 -2.36 -10.21 -10.03
N ILE A 157 -2.46 -11.52 -10.27
CA ILE A 157 -1.97 -12.54 -9.32
C ILE A 157 -0.48 -12.38 -9.10
N ILE A 158 0.32 -12.25 -10.16
CA ILE A 158 1.78 -12.05 -10.05
C ILE A 158 2.09 -10.76 -9.29
N THR A 159 1.45 -9.64 -9.63
CA THR A 159 1.66 -8.36 -8.97
C THR A 159 1.31 -8.43 -7.49
N VAL A 160 0.17 -9.03 -7.14
CA VAL A 160 -0.23 -9.21 -5.74
C VAL A 160 0.78 -10.10 -5.00
N ILE A 161 1.18 -11.23 -5.57
CA ILE A 161 2.18 -12.11 -4.95
C ILE A 161 3.51 -11.37 -4.72
N VAL A 162 3.98 -10.60 -5.71
CA VAL A 162 5.23 -9.83 -5.59
C VAL A 162 5.10 -8.74 -4.54
N LEU A 163 4.01 -7.97 -4.53
CA LEU A 163 3.80 -6.87 -3.58
C LEU A 163 3.63 -7.38 -2.14
N PHE A 164 2.84 -8.43 -1.93
CA PHE A 164 2.72 -9.07 -0.61
C PHE A 164 4.02 -9.76 -0.20
N GLY A 165 4.66 -10.46 -1.13
CA GLY A 165 5.94 -11.12 -0.92
C GLY A 165 7.01 -10.13 -0.47
N LEU A 166 7.09 -8.95 -1.10
CA LEU A 166 7.97 -7.86 -0.70
C LEU A 166 7.63 -7.35 0.71
N GLY A 167 6.35 -7.23 1.03
CA GLY A 167 5.86 -6.87 2.36
C GLY A 167 6.29 -7.84 3.48
N PHE A 168 6.45 -9.14 3.19
CA PHE A 168 6.98 -10.13 4.13
C PHE A 168 8.51 -10.26 4.08
N LEU A 169 9.11 -10.09 2.90
CA LEU A 169 10.55 -10.18 2.67
C LEU A 169 11.32 -9.10 3.44
N LEU A 170 10.83 -7.86 3.44
CA LEU A 170 11.47 -6.73 4.11
C LEU A 170 11.63 -6.97 5.63
N PRO A 171 10.57 -7.33 6.39
CA PRO A 171 10.69 -7.73 7.81
C PRO A 171 11.56 -8.95 8.04
N TRP A 172 11.54 -9.92 7.13
CA TRP A 172 12.36 -11.12 7.27
C TRP A 172 13.85 -10.83 7.09
N LEU A 173 14.20 -9.96 6.13
CA LEU A 173 15.57 -9.51 5.93
C LEU A 173 16.08 -8.76 7.18
N ARG A 174 15.25 -7.90 7.78
CA ARG A 174 15.59 -7.21 9.03
C ARG A 174 15.88 -8.18 10.18
N LYS A 175 15.03 -9.21 10.37
CA LYS A 175 15.28 -10.27 11.38
C LYS A 175 16.58 -11.03 11.14
N ARG A 176 17.00 -11.20 9.88
CA ARG A 176 18.30 -11.82 9.54
C ARG A 176 19.47 -10.90 9.87
N GLU A 177 19.34 -9.60 9.63
CA GLU A 177 20.35 -8.61 10.04
C GLU A 177 20.50 -8.59 11.57
N GLU A 178 19.39 -8.54 12.33
CA GLU A 178 19.42 -8.58 13.80
C GLU A 178 20.12 -9.85 14.33
N LYS A 179 19.83 -11.01 13.76
CA LYS A 179 20.51 -12.27 14.13
C LYS A 179 22.01 -12.25 13.82
N ARG A 180 22.43 -11.60 12.74
CA ARG A 180 23.86 -11.46 12.41
C ARG A 180 24.57 -10.51 13.39
N GLU A 181 23.89 -9.46 13.82
CA GLU A 181 24.42 -8.49 14.79
C GLU A 181 24.53 -9.06 16.20
N MET A 182 23.61 -9.94 16.62
CA MET A 182 23.72 -10.64 17.91
C MET A 182 24.82 -11.72 17.94
N ASN A 183 25.31 -12.15 16.76
CA ASN A 183 26.31 -13.20 16.61
C ASN A 183 27.73 -12.67 16.35
N MET A 184 27.92 -11.34 16.32
CA MET A 184 29.23 -10.67 16.25
C MET A 184 29.56 -10.05 17.61
#